data_AF-A0A429ARV9-F1
#
_entry.id   AF-A0A429ARV9-F1
#
_cell.length_a   1.000
_cell.length_b   1.000
_cell.length_c   1.000
_cell.angle_alpha   90.00
_cell.angle_beta   90.00
_cell.angle_gamma   90.00
#
_symmetry.space_group_name_H-M   'P 1'
#
loop_
_entity.id
_entity.type
_entity.pdbx_description
1 polymer ?
#
loop_
_entity_poly.entity_id
_entity_poly.type
_entity_poly.pdbx_seq_one_letter_code
_entity_poly.pdbx_strand_id
1 'polypeptide(L)'
;MTAVRPWDAFTSAEAEVRAMVADPRWQGLSVPDRAHVLAARVLVTQDGDRWLYGAYARWHLYDPGDGRWHPAPPPRGERARRVQHAAAVLPDPVVPTGPDFAAEPGSTQAFIGPDVPAGVTEQIGEMVRGAGRKPELDYPLTAFGEIFAADVPSTVAAVWGTIMWCAYAPAFDGNERLITLFGEYLRRSLPGDEWVRWLPAPPLLDLVTLVAERLRAGRSRAALRLAALIADTAQVLLADIRFRPRALALLTMVEPMLRRPGRDDATALRGDDAVRRVWLERCPPRLALALLPETDPDAYFAHSVYDLVEALGFVDDAPTAAAAYLADLSDSRRLLPERLNHRLRRAYGELERAGLTGTSAAERTEPEGFAVQPGGVPVPPVVTPPDRESKAAVLGAAYATCLAWGRLTGAKVPQHGLAGQSALVRELIHERDDHHIGHT
;
A
#
# COMPACT_ATOMS: atom_id res chain seq x y z
N MET A 1 -40.81 19.23 -5.28
CA MET A 1 -39.68 19.63 -6.14
C MET A 1 -38.45 18.87 -5.66
N THR A 2 -38.08 17.80 -6.36
CA THR A 2 -36.86 17.04 -6.09
C THR A 2 -35.66 17.94 -6.38
N ALA A 3 -34.81 18.17 -5.38
CA ALA A 3 -33.59 18.97 -5.56
C ALA A 3 -32.73 18.32 -6.65
N VAL A 4 -32.54 19.04 -7.76
CA VAL A 4 -31.56 18.66 -8.78
C VAL A 4 -30.20 18.68 -8.09
N ARG A 5 -29.53 17.52 -8.01
CA ARG A 5 -28.17 17.45 -7.47
C ARG A 5 -27.31 18.47 -8.24
N PRO A 6 -26.51 19.31 -7.56
CA PRO A 6 -25.60 20.21 -8.23
C PRO A 6 -24.70 19.40 -9.17
N TRP A 7 -24.54 19.88 -10.40
CA TRP A 7 -23.62 19.30 -11.36
C TRP A 7 -22.18 19.39 -10.81
N ASP A 8 -21.52 18.24 -10.67
CA ASP A 8 -20.11 18.17 -10.30
C ASP A 8 -19.25 17.92 -11.56
N ALA A 9 -18.39 18.89 -11.88
CA ALA A 9 -17.52 18.84 -13.04
C ALA A 9 -16.49 17.69 -12.96
N PHE A 10 -16.02 17.35 -11.75
CA PHE A 10 -15.09 16.24 -11.55
C PHE A 10 -15.78 14.91 -11.81
N THR A 11 -16.90 14.61 -11.13
CA THR A 11 -17.67 13.39 -11.39
C THR A 11 -18.05 13.22 -12.86
N SER A 12 -18.47 14.30 -13.54
CA SER A 12 -18.82 14.22 -14.96
C SER A 12 -17.61 13.93 -15.86
N ALA A 13 -16.45 14.55 -15.59
CA ALA A 13 -15.24 14.33 -16.38
C ALA A 13 -14.68 12.91 -16.16
N GLU A 14 -14.73 12.41 -14.93
CA GLU A 14 -14.38 11.02 -14.62
C GLU A 14 -15.26 10.04 -15.42
N ALA A 15 -16.58 10.20 -15.38
CA ALA A 15 -17.50 9.35 -16.12
C ALA A 15 -17.24 9.37 -17.64
N GLU A 16 -16.96 10.55 -18.19
CA GLU A 16 -16.62 10.70 -19.62
C GLU A 16 -15.32 9.99 -19.98
N VAL A 17 -14.25 10.17 -19.18
CA VAL A 17 -12.96 9.53 -19.43
C VAL A 17 -13.08 8.01 -19.28
N ARG A 18 -13.80 7.51 -18.26
CA ARG A 18 -14.05 6.07 -18.11
C ARG A 18 -14.77 5.49 -19.33
N ALA A 19 -15.81 6.16 -19.83
CA ALA A 19 -16.53 5.75 -21.03
C ALA A 19 -15.62 5.77 -22.28
N MET A 20 -14.76 6.78 -22.40
CA MET A 20 -13.79 6.90 -23.48
C MET A 20 -12.74 5.78 -23.45
N VAL A 21 -12.18 5.47 -22.28
CA VAL A 21 -11.14 4.43 -22.12
C VAL A 21 -11.72 3.02 -22.28
N ALA A 22 -13.00 2.82 -21.92
CA ALA A 22 -13.71 1.56 -22.13
C ALA A 22 -14.06 1.29 -23.60
N ASP A 23 -14.04 2.30 -24.47
CA ASP A 23 -14.29 2.13 -25.90
C ASP A 23 -13.15 1.31 -26.54
N PRO A 24 -13.42 0.22 -27.27
CA PRO A 24 -12.39 -0.60 -27.91
C PRO A 24 -11.45 0.18 -28.84
N ARG A 25 -11.92 1.31 -29.40
CA ARG A 25 -11.11 2.20 -30.25
C ARG A 25 -9.96 2.85 -29.48
N TRP A 26 -10.09 3.03 -28.16
CA TRP A 26 -9.03 3.58 -27.31
C TRP A 26 -7.73 2.77 -27.44
N GLN A 27 -7.85 1.44 -27.43
CA GLN A 27 -6.71 0.52 -27.56
C GLN A 27 -6.00 0.66 -28.91
N GLY A 28 -6.72 1.05 -29.96
CA GLY A 28 -6.17 1.26 -31.30
C GLY A 28 -5.43 2.59 -31.49
N LEU A 29 -5.59 3.55 -30.58
CA LEU A 29 -4.94 4.86 -30.68
C LEU A 29 -3.46 4.79 -30.29
N SER A 30 -2.63 5.60 -30.95
CA SER A 30 -1.25 5.85 -30.52
C SER A 30 -1.22 6.64 -29.21
N VAL A 31 -0.12 6.57 -28.44
CA VAL A 31 0.02 7.34 -27.19
C VAL A 31 -0.15 8.85 -27.43
N PRO A 32 0.44 9.47 -28.47
CA PRO A 32 0.19 10.88 -28.79
C PRO A 32 -1.28 11.21 -29.07
N ASP A 33 -2.01 10.33 -29.79
CA ASP A 33 -3.43 10.55 -30.07
C ASP A 33 -4.28 10.46 -28.80
N ARG A 34 -3.98 9.48 -27.93
CA ARG A 34 -4.60 9.38 -26.60
C ARG A 34 -4.34 10.63 -25.77
N ALA A 35 -3.09 11.10 -25.73
CA ALA A 35 -2.70 12.32 -25.04
C ALA A 35 -3.46 13.54 -25.58
N HIS A 36 -3.59 13.67 -26.90
CA HIS A 36 -4.31 14.78 -27.54
C HIS A 36 -5.79 14.78 -27.17
N VAL A 37 -6.46 13.63 -27.28
CA VAL A 37 -7.87 13.48 -26.93
C VAL A 37 -8.10 13.73 -25.44
N LEU A 38 -7.18 13.27 -24.59
CA LEU A 38 -7.27 13.46 -23.14
C LEU A 38 -7.05 14.93 -22.71
N ALA A 39 -6.15 15.66 -23.38
CA ALA A 39 -5.87 17.07 -23.10
C ALA A 39 -7.10 18.00 -23.23
N ALA A 40 -8.08 17.62 -24.04
CA ALA A 40 -9.34 18.36 -24.18
C ALA A 40 -10.27 18.25 -22.94
N ARG A 41 -9.94 17.38 -21.98
CA ARG A 41 -10.76 17.10 -20.78
C ARG A 41 -10.17 17.67 -19.50
N VAL A 42 -9.09 18.45 -19.61
CA VAL A 42 -8.50 19.14 -18.46
C VAL A 42 -9.51 20.10 -17.84
N LEU A 43 -9.65 20.00 -16.53
CA LEU A 43 -10.44 20.91 -15.73
C LEU A 43 -9.55 21.98 -15.14
N VAL A 44 -10.07 23.20 -15.04
CA VAL A 44 -9.44 24.31 -14.30
C VAL A 44 -10.38 24.79 -13.22
N THR A 45 -9.86 24.85 -11.99
CA THR A 45 -10.60 25.41 -10.86
C THR A 45 -10.42 26.92 -10.75
N GLN A 46 -11.10 27.56 -9.79
CA GLN A 46 -11.07 29.02 -9.63
C GLN A 46 -9.67 29.56 -9.32
N ASP A 47 -8.87 28.77 -8.59
CA ASP A 47 -7.51 29.12 -8.20
C ASP A 47 -6.49 28.92 -9.35
N GLY A 48 -6.96 28.46 -10.52
CA GLY A 48 -6.13 28.26 -11.71
C GLY A 48 -5.50 26.87 -11.81
N ASP A 49 -5.73 26.00 -10.82
CA ASP A 49 -5.22 24.64 -10.80
C ASP A 49 -5.79 23.81 -11.95
N ARG A 50 -4.93 23.00 -12.56
CA ARG A 50 -5.26 22.15 -13.70
C ARG A 50 -5.32 20.71 -13.25
N TRP A 51 -6.45 20.07 -13.55
CA TRP A 51 -6.77 18.73 -13.12
C TRP A 51 -7.05 17.84 -14.33
N LEU A 52 -6.57 16.60 -14.25
CA LEU A 52 -6.79 15.60 -15.28
C LEU A 52 -7.13 14.26 -14.64
N TYR A 53 -8.22 13.65 -15.09
CA TYR A 53 -8.50 12.26 -14.77
C TYR A 53 -7.83 11.37 -15.81
N GLY A 54 -6.91 10.52 -15.38
CA GLY A 54 -5.95 9.86 -16.27
C GLY A 54 -5.57 8.47 -15.78
N ALA A 55 -4.31 8.10 -16.05
CA ALA A 55 -3.76 6.78 -15.77
C ALA A 55 -4.14 6.23 -14.37
N TYR A 56 -4.30 4.91 -14.27
CA TYR A 56 -4.72 4.19 -13.07
C TYR A 56 -6.10 4.59 -12.54
N ALA A 57 -6.93 5.22 -13.38
CA ALA A 57 -8.24 5.73 -13.00
C ALA A 57 -8.17 6.71 -11.81
N ARG A 58 -7.18 7.60 -11.83
CA ARG A 58 -6.95 8.61 -10.77
C ARG A 58 -6.88 10.04 -11.30
N TRP A 59 -7.18 10.98 -10.41
CA TRP A 59 -6.99 12.40 -10.63
C TRP A 59 -5.52 12.80 -10.48
N HIS A 60 -5.08 13.71 -11.35
CA HIS A 60 -3.75 14.26 -11.38
C HIS A 60 -3.83 15.79 -11.36
N LEU A 61 -3.05 16.41 -10.49
CA LEU A 61 -2.88 17.84 -10.36
C LEU A 61 -1.58 18.27 -11.04
N TYR A 62 -1.68 19.22 -11.96
CA TYR A 62 -0.49 19.86 -12.53
C TYR A 62 0.16 20.79 -11.51
N ASP A 63 1.45 20.60 -11.26
CA ASP A 63 2.26 21.48 -10.43
C ASP A 63 3.06 22.45 -11.33
N PRO A 64 2.79 23.76 -11.26
CA PRO A 64 3.50 24.74 -12.09
C PRO A 64 4.96 24.95 -11.66
N GLY A 65 5.34 24.55 -10.44
CA GLY A 65 6.70 24.72 -9.91
C GLY A 65 7.71 23.73 -10.49
N ASP A 66 7.28 22.49 -10.77
CA ASP A 66 8.13 21.46 -11.37
C ASP A 66 7.69 21.01 -12.78
N GLY A 67 6.53 21.49 -13.25
CA GLY A 67 5.97 21.17 -14.56
C GLY A 67 5.43 19.74 -14.68
N ARG A 68 5.19 19.05 -13.56
CA ARG A 68 4.75 17.65 -13.52
C ARG A 68 3.27 17.53 -13.15
N TRP A 69 2.71 16.39 -13.50
CA TRP A 69 1.38 15.98 -13.06
C TRP A 69 1.54 14.98 -11.91
N HIS A 70 0.99 15.31 -10.75
CA HIS A 70 1.07 14.51 -9.53
C HIS A 70 -0.28 13.86 -9.23
N PRO A 71 -0.36 12.57 -8.87
CA PRO A 71 -1.59 12.00 -8.33
C PRO A 71 -2.09 12.84 -7.14
N ALA A 72 -3.33 13.32 -7.24
CA ALA A 72 -4.00 14.01 -6.14
C ALA A 72 -5.52 13.82 -6.28
N PRO A 73 -6.26 13.51 -5.20
CA PRO A 73 -7.71 13.47 -5.27
C PRO A 73 -8.28 14.86 -5.53
N PRO A 74 -9.41 14.97 -6.25
CA PRO A 74 -9.98 16.26 -6.61
C PRO A 74 -10.59 16.93 -5.37
N PRO A 75 -10.59 18.28 -5.31
CA PRO A 75 -11.21 19.02 -4.24
C PRO A 75 -12.74 18.84 -4.24
N ARG A 76 -13.33 18.70 -3.05
CA ARG A 76 -14.79 18.53 -2.90
C ARG A 76 -15.50 19.88 -2.98
N GLY A 77 -16.57 19.96 -3.77
CA GLY A 77 -17.41 21.15 -3.86
C GLY A 77 -16.78 22.34 -4.60
N GLU A 78 -15.56 22.21 -5.10
CA GLU A 78 -14.88 23.27 -5.86
C GLU A 78 -15.45 23.34 -7.28
N ARG A 79 -15.76 24.56 -7.73
CA ARG A 79 -16.24 24.77 -9.10
C ARG A 79 -15.08 24.65 -10.07
N ALA A 80 -15.21 23.77 -11.05
CA ALA A 80 -14.28 23.63 -12.14
C ALA A 80 -14.95 23.83 -13.51
N ARG A 81 -14.18 24.30 -14.48
CA ARG A 81 -14.60 24.39 -15.89
C ARG A 81 -13.64 23.64 -16.78
N ARG A 82 -14.15 23.06 -17.85
CA ARG A 82 -13.32 22.45 -18.88
C ARG A 82 -12.59 23.52 -19.67
N VAL A 83 -11.31 23.31 -19.91
CA VAL A 83 -10.51 24.16 -20.81
C VAL A 83 -9.73 23.28 -21.77
N GLN A 84 -9.56 23.75 -23.00
CA GLN A 84 -8.61 23.13 -23.90
C GLN A 84 -7.20 23.45 -23.40
N HIS A 85 -6.47 22.43 -22.96
CA HIS A 85 -5.11 22.60 -22.49
C HIS A 85 -4.17 22.74 -23.70
N ALA A 86 -3.50 23.88 -23.79
CA ALA A 86 -2.58 24.20 -24.90
C ALA A 86 -1.19 23.54 -24.76
N ALA A 87 -0.96 22.66 -23.78
CA ALA A 87 0.32 21.96 -23.72
C ALA A 87 0.40 20.95 -24.87
N ALA A 88 1.46 21.10 -25.65
CA ALA A 88 1.91 20.10 -26.59
C ALA A 88 2.21 18.81 -25.80
N VAL A 89 1.30 17.84 -25.93
CA VAL A 89 1.39 16.45 -25.46
C VAL A 89 1.42 16.30 -23.92
N LEU A 90 0.33 15.75 -23.37
CA LEU A 90 0.34 15.23 -21.99
C LEU A 90 1.44 14.16 -21.85
N PRO A 91 2.20 14.13 -20.74
CA PRO A 91 3.28 13.18 -20.59
C PRO A 91 2.72 11.74 -20.50
N ASP A 92 3.42 10.77 -21.09
CA ASP A 92 2.99 9.37 -21.15
C ASP A 92 2.48 8.78 -19.81
N PRO A 93 3.10 9.07 -18.63
CA PRO A 93 2.66 8.51 -17.35
C PRO A 93 1.23 8.88 -16.92
N VAL A 94 0.64 9.98 -17.43
CA VAL A 94 -0.76 10.34 -17.09
C VAL A 94 -1.77 9.84 -18.11
N VAL A 95 -1.32 9.27 -19.23
CA VAL A 95 -2.18 8.82 -20.33
C VAL A 95 -2.64 7.39 -20.06
N PRO A 96 -3.96 7.12 -19.98
CA PRO A 96 -4.47 5.78 -19.76
C PRO A 96 -4.03 4.78 -20.85
N THR A 97 -3.56 3.62 -20.42
CA THR A 97 -3.30 2.49 -21.32
C THR A 97 -4.58 1.72 -21.64
N GLY A 98 -5.57 1.79 -20.75
CA GLY A 98 -6.82 1.05 -20.72
C GLY A 98 -6.84 -0.08 -19.68
N PRO A 99 -5.92 -1.06 -19.71
CA PRO A 99 -5.83 -2.07 -18.65
C PRO A 99 -5.67 -1.49 -17.23
N ASP A 100 -5.04 -0.32 -17.10
CA ASP A 100 -4.90 0.42 -15.84
C ASP A 100 -6.23 0.94 -15.28
N PHE A 101 -7.29 1.06 -16.10
CA PHE A 101 -8.65 1.38 -15.65
C PHE A 101 -9.42 0.15 -15.15
N ALA A 102 -8.95 -1.05 -15.50
CA ALA A 102 -9.51 -2.31 -15.04
C ALA A 102 -8.81 -2.84 -13.77
N ALA A 103 -7.83 -2.10 -13.25
CA ALA A 103 -7.16 -2.44 -12.01
C ALA A 103 -8.16 -2.38 -10.85
N GLU A 104 -8.32 -3.49 -10.13
CA GLU A 104 -9.06 -3.48 -8.86
C GLU A 104 -8.27 -2.64 -7.86
N PRO A 105 -8.87 -1.62 -7.23
CA PRO A 105 -8.19 -0.86 -6.20
C PRO A 105 -7.84 -1.81 -5.06
N GLY A 106 -6.56 -1.86 -4.68
CA GLY A 106 -6.17 -2.51 -3.43
C GLY A 106 -6.84 -1.81 -2.26
N SER A 107 -7.13 -2.56 -1.20
CA SER A 107 -7.62 -1.95 0.04
C SER A 107 -6.45 -1.69 0.97
N THR A 108 -6.23 -0.42 1.30
CA THR A 108 -5.31 0.01 2.35
C THR A 108 -5.92 -0.08 3.75
N GLN A 109 -7.18 -0.49 3.87
CA GLN A 109 -7.84 -0.68 5.16
C GLN A 109 -7.00 -1.60 6.05
N ALA A 110 -6.55 -1.07 7.19
CA ALA A 110 -5.85 -1.86 8.19
C ALA A 110 -6.75 -3.01 8.67
N PHE A 111 -6.15 -4.08 9.16
CA PHE A 111 -6.84 -5.20 9.80
C PHE A 111 -7.21 -4.84 11.26
N ILE A 112 -7.77 -3.62 11.42
CA ILE A 112 -8.20 -3.00 12.65
C ILE A 112 -9.66 -2.63 12.41
N GLY A 113 -10.54 -3.60 12.64
CA GLY A 113 -11.89 -3.62 12.04
C GLY A 113 -12.42 -5.05 12.01
N PRO A 114 -13.20 -5.47 10.99
CA PRO A 114 -13.58 -6.87 10.89
C PRO A 114 -12.34 -7.74 10.67
N ASP A 115 -12.25 -8.81 11.47
CA ASP A 115 -11.20 -9.82 11.35
C ASP A 115 -11.13 -10.38 9.92
N VAL A 116 -10.01 -11.02 9.60
CA VAL A 116 -9.94 -11.85 8.39
C VAL A 116 -11.04 -12.93 8.44
N PRO A 117 -11.81 -13.13 7.34
CA PRO A 117 -12.91 -14.09 7.32
C PRO A 117 -12.51 -15.46 7.89
N ALA A 118 -13.33 -16.02 8.78
CA ALA A 118 -13.00 -17.24 9.51
C ALA A 118 -12.57 -18.39 8.60
N GLY A 119 -13.23 -18.58 7.44
CA GLY A 119 -12.87 -19.61 6.47
C GLY A 119 -11.48 -19.41 5.84
N VAL A 120 -11.02 -18.17 5.66
CA VAL A 120 -9.64 -17.87 5.22
C VAL A 120 -8.67 -18.27 6.33
N THR A 121 -8.92 -17.82 7.56
CA THR A 121 -8.07 -18.12 8.72
C THR A 121 -7.96 -19.62 9.00
N GLU A 122 -9.06 -20.37 8.89
CA GLU A 122 -9.08 -21.83 9.08
C GLU A 122 -8.24 -22.55 8.03
N GLN A 123 -8.42 -22.24 6.74
CA GLN A 123 -7.65 -22.84 5.65
C GLN A 123 -6.16 -22.54 5.77
N ILE A 124 -5.80 -21.30 6.10
CA ILE A 124 -4.41 -20.93 6.38
C ILE A 124 -3.88 -21.71 7.59
N GLY A 125 -4.66 -21.88 8.65
CA GLY A 125 -4.26 -22.66 9.82
C GLY A 125 -3.95 -24.13 9.50
N GLU A 126 -4.70 -24.73 8.57
CA GLU A 126 -4.39 -26.07 8.06
C GLU A 126 -3.08 -26.11 7.26
N MET A 127 -2.87 -25.11 6.39
CA MET A 127 -1.64 -24.97 5.62
C MET A 127 -0.41 -24.81 6.52
N VAL A 128 -0.47 -23.92 7.52
CA VAL A 128 0.63 -23.69 8.47
C VAL A 128 0.96 -24.95 9.24
N ARG A 129 -0.04 -25.68 9.76
CA ARG A 129 0.17 -26.97 10.44
C ARG A 129 0.83 -28.01 9.53
N GLY A 130 0.46 -28.06 8.25
CA GLY A 130 1.09 -28.95 7.27
C GLY A 130 2.51 -28.53 6.87
N ALA A 131 2.74 -27.21 6.79
CA ALA A 131 4.01 -26.60 6.45
C ALA A 131 5.05 -26.75 7.56
N GLY A 132 4.67 -26.65 8.83
CA GLY A 132 5.55 -26.80 10.00
C GLY A 132 6.07 -28.22 10.21
N ARG A 133 5.40 -29.25 9.67
CA ARG A 133 5.85 -30.66 9.75
C ARG A 133 6.95 -31.02 8.76
N LYS A 134 7.42 -30.08 7.94
CA LYS A 134 8.46 -30.32 6.94
C LYS A 134 9.85 -30.18 7.57
N PRO A 135 10.82 -31.02 7.21
CA PRO A 135 12.16 -30.93 7.78
C PRO A 135 12.86 -29.67 7.26
N GLU A 136 13.47 -28.91 8.17
CA GLU A 136 14.24 -27.70 7.89
C GLU A 136 15.46 -27.98 7.01
N LEU A 137 16.01 -29.20 7.05
CA LEU A 137 17.09 -29.62 6.15
C LEU A 137 16.66 -29.63 4.68
N ASP A 138 15.43 -30.05 4.38
CA ASP A 138 14.89 -30.02 3.01
C ASP A 138 14.37 -28.63 2.63
N TYR A 139 14.03 -27.80 3.62
CA TYR A 139 13.46 -26.46 3.48
C TYR A 139 14.12 -25.47 4.45
N PRO A 140 15.39 -25.09 4.23
CA PRO A 140 16.10 -24.18 5.12
C PRO A 140 15.53 -22.78 4.96
N LEU A 141 15.64 -22.02 6.04
CA LEU A 141 15.22 -20.63 6.11
C LEU A 141 16.29 -19.72 5.50
N THR A 142 16.13 -19.38 4.22
CA THR A 142 17.08 -18.56 3.44
C THR A 142 16.68 -17.08 3.36
N ALA A 143 15.46 -16.75 3.81
CA ALA A 143 14.92 -15.41 3.99
C ALA A 143 14.10 -15.37 5.28
N PHE A 144 13.71 -14.19 5.77
CA PHE A 144 12.90 -14.01 6.99
C PHE A 144 13.57 -14.39 8.34
N GLY A 145 14.90 -14.48 8.41
CA GLY A 145 15.64 -14.84 9.63
C GLY A 145 15.54 -13.83 10.80
N GLU A 146 15.05 -12.62 10.52
CA GLU A 146 14.71 -11.63 11.56
C GLU A 146 13.35 -11.93 12.23
N ILE A 147 12.47 -12.68 11.55
CA ILE A 147 11.10 -12.96 11.99
C ILE A 147 11.02 -14.34 12.67
N PHE A 148 11.60 -15.36 12.04
CA PHE A 148 11.46 -16.75 12.48
C PHE A 148 12.71 -17.29 13.17
N ALA A 149 12.53 -18.27 14.06
CA ALA A 149 13.64 -19.02 14.63
C ALA A 149 14.36 -19.84 13.55
N ALA A 150 15.63 -20.17 13.77
CA ALA A 150 16.50 -20.77 12.74
C ALA A 150 16.10 -22.20 12.35
N ASP A 151 15.35 -22.89 13.21
CA ASP A 151 14.81 -24.24 13.03
C ASP A 151 13.45 -24.26 12.30
N VAL A 152 12.89 -23.10 11.97
CA VAL A 152 11.63 -23.00 11.23
C VAL A 152 11.85 -23.33 9.76
N PRO A 153 11.07 -24.26 9.17
CA PRO A 153 11.21 -24.57 7.76
C PRO A 153 10.70 -23.42 6.88
N SER A 154 11.34 -23.18 5.73
CA SER A 154 10.94 -22.12 4.79
C SER A 154 9.53 -22.29 4.21
N THR A 155 8.90 -23.45 4.36
CA THR A 155 7.48 -23.65 4.06
C THR A 155 6.57 -22.79 4.94
N VAL A 156 6.87 -22.63 6.24
CA VAL A 156 6.11 -21.72 7.12
C VAL A 156 6.35 -20.27 6.71
N ALA A 157 7.61 -19.91 6.44
CA ALA A 157 7.98 -18.57 5.98
C ALA A 157 7.33 -18.21 4.64
N ALA A 158 7.12 -19.18 3.73
CA ALA A 158 6.44 -18.95 2.46
C ALA A 158 4.96 -18.57 2.66
N VAL A 159 4.25 -19.21 3.60
CA VAL A 159 2.85 -18.85 3.92
C VAL A 159 2.81 -17.44 4.52
N TRP A 160 3.62 -17.17 5.53
CA TRP A 160 3.72 -15.84 6.16
C TRP A 160 4.06 -14.75 5.15
N GLY A 161 5.13 -14.96 4.38
CA GLY A 161 5.61 -14.01 3.39
C GLY A 161 4.55 -13.72 2.33
N THR A 162 3.75 -14.71 1.93
CA THR A 162 2.66 -14.53 0.98
C THR A 162 1.55 -13.65 1.56
N ILE A 163 1.14 -13.89 2.81
CA ILE A 163 0.13 -13.08 3.50
C ILE A 163 0.62 -11.63 3.62
N MET A 164 1.83 -11.43 4.14
CA MET A 164 2.38 -10.09 4.37
C MET A 164 2.66 -9.34 3.06
N TRP A 165 3.13 -10.02 2.02
CA TRP A 165 3.34 -9.39 0.71
C TRP A 165 2.02 -8.99 0.07
N CYS A 166 0.97 -9.81 0.21
CA CYS A 166 -0.35 -9.48 -0.33
C CYS A 166 -1.06 -8.33 0.40
N ALA A 167 -0.74 -8.08 1.67
CA ALA A 167 -1.30 -6.99 2.44
C ALA A 167 -0.72 -5.63 2.00
N TYR A 168 -1.59 -4.65 1.73
CA TYR A 168 -1.17 -3.28 1.42
C TYR A 168 -0.75 -2.50 2.67
N ALA A 169 -1.48 -2.71 3.77
CA ALA A 169 -1.21 -2.15 5.09
C ALA A 169 -1.30 -3.27 6.16
N PRO A 170 -0.25 -4.09 6.36
CA PRO A 170 -0.17 -5.14 7.39
C PRO A 170 -0.13 -4.61 8.84
N ALA A 171 -1.14 -3.82 9.20
CA ALA A 171 -1.43 -3.41 10.57
C ALA A 171 -2.61 -4.24 11.08
N PHE A 172 -2.37 -5.12 12.06
CA PHE A 172 -3.35 -6.10 12.56
C PHE A 172 -3.77 -5.80 13.99
N ASP A 173 -5.04 -6.02 14.33
CA ASP A 173 -5.45 -6.10 15.73
C ASP A 173 -4.60 -7.15 16.47
N GLY A 174 -4.20 -6.88 17.70
CA GLY A 174 -3.42 -7.78 18.54
C GLY A 174 -4.12 -9.12 18.77
N ASN A 175 -5.46 -9.13 18.70
CA ASN A 175 -6.30 -10.32 18.79
C ASN A 175 -6.54 -11.01 17.44
N GLU A 176 -6.00 -10.49 16.33
CA GLU A 176 -6.21 -11.09 15.01
C GLU A 176 -5.70 -12.54 14.99
N ARG A 177 -6.62 -13.44 14.65
CA ARG A 177 -6.40 -14.88 14.68
C ARG A 177 -5.41 -15.32 13.61
N LEU A 178 -5.44 -14.70 12.43
CA LEU A 178 -4.59 -15.07 11.30
C LEU A 178 -3.09 -15.04 11.67
N ILE A 179 -2.65 -13.97 12.32
CA ILE A 179 -1.25 -13.76 12.67
C ILE A 179 -0.84 -14.64 13.84
N THR A 180 -1.75 -14.88 14.77
CA THR A 180 -1.53 -15.72 15.95
C THR A 180 -1.22 -17.18 15.60
N LEU A 181 -1.65 -17.67 14.42
CA LEU A 181 -1.29 -18.99 13.90
C LEU A 181 0.22 -19.25 13.80
N PHE A 182 1.02 -18.18 13.72
CA PHE A 182 2.47 -18.28 13.57
C PHE A 182 3.23 -18.21 14.89
N GLY A 183 2.55 -17.99 16.02
CA GLY A 183 3.14 -17.71 17.33
C GLY A 183 4.29 -18.65 17.72
N GLU A 184 4.13 -19.95 17.50
CA GLU A 184 5.13 -20.97 17.86
C GLU A 184 6.42 -20.93 17.01
N TYR A 185 6.39 -20.30 15.84
CA TYR A 185 7.53 -20.24 14.92
C TYR A 185 8.34 -18.94 15.08
N LEU A 186 7.75 -17.92 15.70
CA LEU A 186 8.35 -16.60 15.75
C LEU A 186 9.58 -16.59 16.65
N ARG A 187 10.65 -15.92 16.19
CA ARG A 187 11.91 -15.78 16.95
C ARG A 187 11.72 -15.00 18.25
N ARG A 188 10.77 -14.07 18.24
CA ARG A 188 10.37 -13.22 19.36
C ARG A 188 8.85 -13.07 19.28
N SER A 189 8.20 -12.93 20.42
CA SER A 189 6.79 -12.53 20.45
C SER A 189 6.60 -11.27 19.62
N LEU A 190 5.51 -11.22 18.86
CA LEU A 190 5.21 -10.02 18.08
C LEU A 190 4.95 -8.86 19.06
N PRO A 191 5.51 -7.68 18.81
CA PRO A 191 5.19 -6.51 19.61
C PRO A 191 3.69 -6.19 19.48
N GLY A 192 3.07 -5.71 20.56
CA GLY A 192 1.71 -5.17 20.50
C GLY A 192 0.57 -6.14 20.86
N ASP A 193 0.80 -7.08 21.79
CA ASP A 193 -0.27 -7.92 22.34
C ASP A 193 -1.43 -7.12 22.95
N GLU A 194 -1.20 -5.87 23.35
CA GLU A 194 -2.28 -5.05 23.90
C GLU A 194 -3.18 -4.41 22.82
N TRP A 195 -2.76 -4.21 21.56
CA TRP A 195 -3.53 -3.39 20.61
C TRP A 195 -3.34 -3.67 19.11
N VAL A 196 -2.26 -3.16 18.49
CA VAL A 196 -2.05 -3.21 17.03
C VAL A 196 -0.64 -3.68 16.73
N ARG A 197 -0.52 -4.67 15.86
CA ARG A 197 0.74 -5.22 15.36
C ARG A 197 1.07 -4.57 14.03
N TRP A 198 2.06 -3.69 14.05
CA TRP A 198 2.61 -3.01 12.87
C TRP A 198 3.68 -3.88 12.22
N LEU A 199 3.29 -4.71 11.24
CA LEU A 199 4.20 -5.66 10.61
C LEU A 199 4.76 -5.08 9.29
N PRO A 200 6.04 -5.26 8.97
CA PRO A 200 6.56 -4.83 7.67
C PRO A 200 6.03 -5.73 6.55
N ALA A 201 5.72 -5.14 5.40
CA ALA A 201 5.47 -5.89 4.16
C ALA A 201 6.82 -6.31 3.55
N PRO A 202 7.15 -7.61 3.44
CA PRO A 202 8.41 -8.06 2.86
C PRO A 202 8.47 -7.71 1.37
N PRO A 203 9.68 -7.55 0.78
CA PRO A 203 9.83 -7.47 -0.66
C PRO A 203 9.50 -8.82 -1.31
N LEU A 204 9.09 -8.80 -2.59
CA LEU A 204 8.89 -10.04 -3.37
C LEU A 204 10.16 -10.90 -3.42
N LEU A 205 11.33 -10.26 -3.34
CA LEU A 205 12.64 -10.92 -3.33
C LEU A 205 12.76 -11.99 -2.24
N ASP A 206 12.16 -11.77 -1.06
CA ASP A 206 12.27 -12.72 0.05
C ASP A 206 11.54 -14.04 -0.29
N LEU A 207 10.35 -13.96 -0.87
CA LEU A 207 9.60 -15.13 -1.36
C LEU A 207 10.33 -15.85 -2.50
N VAL A 208 10.89 -15.08 -3.43
CA VAL A 208 11.66 -15.61 -4.55
C VAL A 208 12.91 -16.33 -4.07
N THR A 209 13.60 -15.79 -3.06
CA THR A 209 14.82 -16.37 -2.48
C THR A 209 14.55 -17.78 -1.94
N LEU A 210 13.41 -18.01 -1.28
CA LEU A 210 13.03 -19.34 -0.78
C LEU A 210 12.96 -20.37 -1.93
N VAL A 211 12.37 -20.00 -3.07
CA VAL A 211 12.20 -20.88 -4.22
C VAL A 211 13.50 -21.03 -5.02
N ALA A 212 14.16 -19.92 -5.33
CA ALA A 212 15.33 -19.86 -6.19
C ALA A 212 16.55 -20.55 -5.57
N GLU A 213 16.68 -20.50 -4.24
CA GLU A 213 17.73 -21.25 -3.55
C GLU A 213 17.54 -22.76 -3.71
N ARG A 214 16.31 -23.29 -3.58
CA ARG A 214 16.04 -24.72 -3.84
C ARG A 214 16.30 -25.11 -5.31
N LEU A 215 16.03 -24.22 -6.27
CA LEU A 215 16.37 -24.44 -7.68
C LEU A 215 17.89 -24.53 -7.88
N ARG A 216 18.66 -23.59 -7.30
CA ARG A 216 20.13 -23.59 -7.36
C ARG A 216 20.74 -24.82 -6.70
N ALA A 217 20.13 -25.32 -5.64
CA ALA A 217 20.53 -26.56 -4.97
C ALA A 217 20.18 -27.85 -5.74
N GLY A 218 19.58 -27.75 -6.95
CA GLY A 218 19.12 -28.90 -7.72
C GLY A 218 17.93 -29.63 -7.09
N ARG A 219 17.26 -29.02 -6.11
CA ARG A 219 16.11 -29.57 -5.38
C ARG A 219 14.80 -29.13 -6.02
N SER A 220 14.62 -29.38 -7.33
CA SER A 220 13.47 -28.89 -8.11
C SER A 220 12.11 -29.26 -7.52
N ARG A 221 11.97 -30.45 -6.91
CA ARG A 221 10.73 -30.86 -6.23
C ARG A 221 10.44 -30.02 -4.98
N ALA A 222 11.45 -29.62 -4.23
CA ALA A 222 11.26 -28.74 -3.07
C ALA A 222 10.90 -27.31 -3.51
N ALA A 223 11.56 -26.81 -4.56
CA ALA A 223 11.23 -25.51 -5.17
C ALA A 223 9.77 -25.45 -5.67
N LEU A 224 9.33 -26.46 -6.41
CA LEU A 224 7.94 -26.56 -6.87
C LEU A 224 6.94 -26.64 -5.72
N ARG A 225 7.30 -27.29 -4.61
CA ARG A 225 6.45 -27.34 -3.42
C ARG A 225 6.34 -25.99 -2.70
N LEU A 226 7.43 -25.23 -2.60
CA LEU A 226 7.39 -23.86 -2.06
C LEU A 226 6.54 -22.95 -2.95
N ALA A 227 6.71 -23.05 -4.26
CA ALA A 227 5.91 -22.29 -5.21
C ALA A 227 4.43 -22.68 -5.20
N ALA A 228 4.12 -23.97 -5.09
CA ALA A 228 2.75 -24.43 -4.93
C ALA A 228 2.15 -23.87 -3.63
N LEU A 229 2.91 -23.86 -2.53
CA LEU A 229 2.45 -23.31 -1.27
C LEU A 229 2.19 -21.79 -1.34
N ILE A 230 3.04 -21.03 -2.04
CA ILE A 230 2.80 -19.60 -2.33
C ILE A 230 1.51 -19.43 -3.13
N ALA A 231 1.31 -20.24 -4.18
CA ALA A 231 0.12 -20.18 -5.01
C ALA A 231 -1.15 -20.58 -4.23
N ASP A 232 -1.11 -21.66 -3.47
CA ASP A 232 -2.24 -22.14 -2.64
C ASP A 232 -2.61 -21.10 -1.58
N THR A 233 -1.61 -20.49 -0.92
CA THR A 233 -1.84 -19.41 0.04
C THR A 233 -2.50 -18.21 -0.65
N ALA A 234 -1.96 -17.76 -1.79
CA ALA A 234 -2.55 -16.65 -2.55
C ALA A 234 -3.99 -16.96 -3.03
N GLN A 235 -4.27 -18.20 -3.42
CA GLN A 235 -5.60 -18.65 -3.82
C GLN A 235 -6.62 -18.53 -2.69
N VAL A 236 -6.24 -18.88 -1.46
CA VAL A 236 -7.09 -18.69 -0.27
C VAL A 236 -7.34 -17.20 -0.01
N LEU A 237 -6.30 -16.38 -0.13
CA LEU A 237 -6.39 -14.94 0.12
C LEU A 237 -7.28 -14.18 -0.89
N LEU A 238 -7.57 -14.74 -2.07
CA LEU A 238 -8.50 -14.12 -3.04
C LEU A 238 -9.91 -13.90 -2.47
N ALA A 239 -10.30 -14.66 -1.45
CA ALA A 239 -11.60 -14.54 -0.78
C ALA A 239 -11.76 -13.22 0.00
N ASP A 240 -10.68 -12.51 0.30
CA ASP A 240 -10.69 -11.23 1.01
C ASP A 240 -10.13 -10.10 0.14
N ILE A 241 -10.90 -9.03 0.00
CA ILE A 241 -10.59 -7.88 -0.87
C ILE A 241 -9.28 -7.17 -0.49
N ARG A 242 -8.84 -7.28 0.77
CA ARG A 242 -7.60 -6.64 1.28
C ARG A 242 -6.34 -7.25 0.67
N PHE A 243 -6.41 -8.50 0.21
CA PHE A 243 -5.27 -9.22 -0.37
C PHE A 243 -5.40 -9.42 -1.88
N ARG A 244 -6.64 -9.38 -2.40
CA ARG A 244 -6.98 -9.94 -3.71
C ARG A 244 -6.11 -9.46 -4.89
N PRO A 245 -5.84 -8.15 -5.11
CA PRO A 245 -5.07 -7.74 -6.29
C PRO A 245 -3.63 -8.28 -6.30
N ARG A 246 -2.97 -8.29 -5.13
CA ARG A 246 -1.63 -8.86 -4.99
C ARG A 246 -1.66 -10.40 -5.00
N ALA A 247 -2.66 -11.03 -4.39
CA ALA A 247 -2.84 -12.48 -4.49
C ALA A 247 -2.99 -12.95 -5.95
N LEU A 248 -3.78 -12.24 -6.76
CA LEU A 248 -3.91 -12.52 -8.19
C LEU A 248 -2.60 -12.29 -8.94
N ALA A 249 -1.81 -11.28 -8.55
CA ALA A 249 -0.49 -11.06 -9.12
C ALA A 249 0.46 -12.23 -8.82
N LEU A 250 0.59 -12.66 -7.57
CA LEU A 250 1.43 -13.82 -7.20
C LEU A 250 1.03 -15.08 -7.94
N LEU A 251 -0.27 -15.39 -8.02
CA LEU A 251 -0.76 -16.53 -8.80
C LEU A 251 -0.28 -16.47 -10.25
N THR A 252 -0.37 -15.30 -10.88
CA THR A 252 0.09 -15.10 -12.25
C THR A 252 1.61 -15.25 -12.40
N MET A 253 2.38 -14.77 -11.41
CA MET A 253 3.84 -14.90 -11.42
C MET A 253 4.29 -16.36 -11.32
N VAL A 254 3.62 -17.15 -10.47
CA VAL A 254 4.08 -18.49 -10.08
C VAL A 254 3.52 -19.58 -11.00
N GLU A 255 2.30 -19.42 -11.50
CA GLU A 255 1.61 -20.43 -12.32
C GLU A 255 2.44 -20.96 -13.51
N PRO A 256 3.18 -20.13 -14.28
CA PRO A 256 3.99 -20.63 -15.39
C PRO A 256 5.06 -21.65 -14.98
N MET A 257 5.63 -21.52 -13.78
CA MET A 257 6.61 -22.48 -13.26
C MET A 257 5.93 -23.79 -12.81
N LEU A 258 4.73 -23.70 -12.22
CA LEU A 258 3.96 -24.88 -11.80
C LEU A 258 3.49 -25.70 -13.01
N ARG A 259 3.06 -25.04 -14.09
CA ARG A 259 2.64 -25.69 -15.34
C ARG A 259 3.80 -26.31 -16.12
N ARG A 260 5.01 -25.75 -15.99
CA ARG A 260 6.22 -26.19 -16.72
C ARG A 260 7.41 -26.30 -15.75
N PRO A 261 7.54 -27.42 -15.03
CA PRO A 261 8.71 -27.71 -14.20
C PRO A 261 10.02 -27.47 -14.96
N GLY A 262 10.98 -26.81 -14.32
CA GLY A 262 12.28 -26.48 -14.93
C GLY A 262 12.33 -25.12 -15.65
N ARG A 263 11.21 -24.40 -15.78
CA ARG A 263 11.14 -23.11 -16.49
C ARG A 263 12.11 -22.06 -15.93
N ASP A 264 12.29 -22.04 -14.61
CA ASP A 264 13.03 -20.99 -13.92
C ASP A 264 14.47 -21.38 -13.55
N ASP A 265 14.89 -22.62 -13.84
CA ASP A 265 16.18 -23.19 -13.42
C ASP A 265 17.37 -22.37 -13.95
N ALA A 266 17.38 -22.07 -15.25
CA ALA A 266 18.44 -21.27 -15.87
C ALA A 266 18.44 -19.81 -15.35
N THR A 267 17.29 -19.30 -14.95
CA THR A 267 17.17 -17.96 -14.37
C THR A 267 17.65 -17.95 -12.92
N ALA A 268 17.36 -19.00 -12.15
CA ALA A 268 17.84 -19.15 -10.77
C ALA A 268 19.37 -19.19 -10.69
N LEU A 269 20.05 -19.78 -11.68
CA LEU A 269 21.51 -19.74 -11.77
C LEU A 269 22.08 -18.33 -11.96
N ARG A 270 21.28 -17.37 -12.47
CA ARG A 270 21.66 -15.96 -12.62
C ARG A 270 21.39 -15.13 -11.35
N GLY A 271 20.80 -15.72 -10.32
CA GLY A 271 20.54 -15.08 -9.02
C GLY A 271 19.05 -14.78 -8.76
N ASP A 272 18.73 -14.52 -7.49
CA ASP A 272 17.35 -14.39 -7.01
C ASP A 272 16.64 -13.17 -7.64
N ASP A 273 17.35 -12.05 -7.82
CA ASP A 273 16.81 -10.89 -8.54
C ASP A 273 16.48 -11.15 -10.02
N ALA A 274 17.18 -12.08 -10.66
CA ALA A 274 16.85 -12.47 -12.03
C ALA A 274 15.50 -13.22 -12.06
N VAL A 275 15.27 -14.08 -11.06
CA VAL A 275 13.99 -14.79 -10.91
C VAL A 275 12.87 -13.80 -10.56
N ARG A 276 13.13 -12.85 -9.64
CA ARG A 276 12.19 -11.78 -9.27
C ARG A 276 11.71 -10.98 -10.48
N ARG A 277 12.64 -10.54 -11.33
CA ARG A 277 12.30 -9.81 -12.57
C ARG A 277 11.45 -10.65 -13.52
N VAL A 278 11.85 -11.90 -13.75
CA VAL A 278 11.09 -12.83 -14.60
C VAL A 278 9.69 -13.12 -14.03
N TRP A 279 9.52 -13.11 -12.70
CA TRP A 279 8.22 -13.22 -12.07
C TRP A 279 7.37 -11.98 -12.34
N LEU A 280 7.89 -10.78 -12.07
CA LEU A 280 7.21 -9.50 -12.33
C LEU A 280 6.78 -9.35 -13.81
N GLU A 281 7.64 -9.74 -14.75
CA GLU A 281 7.37 -9.69 -16.19
C GLU A 281 6.18 -10.56 -16.65
N ARG A 282 5.74 -11.53 -15.83
CA ARG A 282 4.59 -12.40 -16.15
C ARG A 282 3.26 -11.72 -15.87
N CYS A 283 3.23 -10.69 -15.03
CA CYS A 283 1.97 -10.08 -14.63
C CYS A 283 1.35 -9.25 -15.76
N PRO A 284 0.05 -9.39 -16.03
CA PRO A 284 -0.62 -8.58 -17.02
C PRO A 284 -0.66 -7.10 -16.60
N PRO A 285 -0.71 -6.17 -17.56
CA PRO A 285 -0.71 -4.73 -17.28
C PRO A 285 -1.80 -4.26 -16.31
N ARG A 286 -2.97 -4.94 -16.28
CA ARG A 286 -4.07 -4.62 -15.34
C ARG A 286 -3.69 -4.76 -13.86
N LEU A 287 -2.59 -5.44 -13.54
CA LEU A 287 -2.09 -5.61 -12.17
C LEU A 287 -0.93 -4.66 -11.85
N ALA A 288 -0.54 -3.77 -12.76
CA ALA A 288 0.62 -2.89 -12.58
C ALA A 288 0.54 -2.05 -11.29
N LEU A 289 -0.65 -1.55 -10.95
CA LEU A 289 -0.86 -0.77 -9.72
C LEU A 289 -0.51 -1.57 -8.45
N ALA A 290 -0.84 -2.86 -8.43
CA ALA A 290 -0.52 -3.75 -7.30
C ALA A 290 0.99 -4.02 -7.16
N LEU A 291 1.76 -3.79 -8.24
CA LEU A 291 3.19 -4.07 -8.35
C LEU A 291 4.08 -2.84 -8.24
N LEU A 292 3.52 -1.64 -8.11
CA LEU A 292 4.31 -0.42 -7.86
C LEU A 292 5.33 -0.58 -6.71
N PRO A 293 5.02 -1.22 -5.56
CA PRO A 293 6.01 -1.40 -4.49
C PRO A 293 7.28 -2.16 -4.89
N GLU A 294 7.24 -2.90 -6.02
CA GLU A 294 8.35 -3.72 -6.52
C GLU A 294 8.99 -3.15 -7.79
N THR A 295 8.28 -2.28 -8.50
CA THR A 295 8.64 -1.82 -9.85
C THR A 295 8.91 -0.31 -9.93
N ASP A 296 8.20 0.50 -9.13
CA ASP A 296 8.35 1.94 -9.09
C ASP A 296 7.99 2.47 -7.67
N PRO A 297 8.97 2.48 -6.75
CA PRO A 297 8.75 2.95 -5.37
C PRO A 297 8.35 4.43 -5.27
N ASP A 298 8.82 5.29 -6.18
CA ASP A 298 8.44 6.71 -6.21
C ASP A 298 6.95 6.85 -6.59
N ALA A 299 6.49 6.16 -7.64
CA ALA A 299 5.07 6.11 -7.98
C ALA A 299 4.25 5.47 -6.84
N TYR A 300 4.73 4.38 -6.23
CA TYR A 300 4.03 3.76 -5.10
C TYR A 300 3.79 4.73 -3.95
N PHE A 301 4.79 5.55 -3.60
CA PHE A 301 4.66 6.59 -2.60
C PHE A 301 3.63 7.65 -3.01
N ALA A 302 3.69 8.17 -4.24
CA ALA A 302 2.73 9.16 -4.72
C ALA A 302 1.28 8.64 -4.70
N HIS A 303 1.06 7.38 -5.07
CA HIS A 303 -0.26 6.73 -5.00
C HIS A 303 -0.73 6.49 -3.56
N SER A 304 0.19 6.16 -2.64
CA SER A 304 -0.16 6.01 -1.22
C SER A 304 -0.54 7.36 -0.59
N VAL A 305 0.14 8.45 -0.96
CA VAL A 305 -0.23 9.81 -0.55
C VAL A 305 -1.60 10.21 -1.12
N TYR A 306 -1.90 9.85 -2.36
CA TYR A 306 -3.24 10.03 -2.92
C TYR A 306 -4.30 9.33 -2.04
N ASP A 307 -4.07 8.06 -1.66
CA ASP A 307 -5.01 7.28 -0.85
C ASP A 307 -5.20 7.89 0.54
N LEU A 308 -4.14 8.45 1.13
CA LEU A 308 -4.21 9.16 2.41
C LEU A 308 -5.06 10.42 2.33
N VAL A 309 -4.85 11.27 1.30
CA VAL A 309 -5.65 12.48 1.11
C VAL A 309 -7.11 12.13 0.81
N GLU A 310 -7.35 11.05 0.06
CA GLU A 310 -8.71 10.56 -0.23
C GLU A 310 -9.43 10.06 1.03
N ALA A 311 -8.74 9.28 1.87
CA ALA A 311 -9.26 8.82 3.17
C ALA A 311 -9.59 9.98 4.11
N LEU A 312 -8.86 11.09 4.01
CA LEU A 312 -9.10 12.33 4.75
C LEU A 312 -10.17 13.23 4.10
N GLY A 313 -10.81 12.82 3.00
CA GLY A 313 -11.74 13.68 2.28
C GLY A 313 -12.96 14.15 3.09
N PHE A 314 -13.23 13.57 4.26
CA PHE A 314 -14.27 14.03 5.19
C PHE A 314 -13.95 15.39 5.83
N VAL A 315 -12.71 15.88 5.75
CA VAL A 315 -12.33 17.23 6.20
C VAL A 315 -12.37 18.25 5.06
N ASP A 316 -12.60 19.51 5.38
CA ASP A 316 -12.63 20.60 4.40
C ASP A 316 -11.27 20.84 3.74
N ASP A 317 -10.17 20.71 4.49
CA ASP A 317 -8.79 20.87 4.00
C ASP A 317 -7.98 19.57 4.16
N ALA A 318 -8.30 18.58 3.33
CA ALA A 318 -7.64 17.28 3.33
C ALA A 318 -6.12 17.34 3.06
N PRO A 319 -5.61 18.22 2.15
CA PRO A 319 -4.18 18.41 1.99
C PRO A 319 -3.46 18.82 3.28
N THR A 320 -4.01 19.76 4.04
CA THR A 320 -3.40 20.19 5.32
C THR A 320 -3.42 19.06 6.36
N ALA A 321 -4.51 18.32 6.47
CA ALA A 321 -4.59 17.15 7.34
C ALA A 321 -3.57 16.07 6.95
N ALA A 322 -3.42 15.78 5.65
CA ALA A 322 -2.44 14.82 5.16
C ALA A 322 -1.00 15.27 5.43
N ALA A 323 -0.72 16.56 5.28
CA ALA A 323 0.60 17.12 5.60
C ALA A 323 0.99 16.89 7.07
N ALA A 324 0.03 16.90 8.00
CA ALA A 324 0.30 16.58 9.40
C ALA A 324 0.76 15.12 9.60
N TYR A 325 0.14 14.15 8.92
CA TYR A 325 0.63 12.75 8.94
C TYR A 325 1.99 12.59 8.27
N LEU A 326 2.23 13.35 7.19
CA LEU A 326 3.52 13.34 6.50
C LEU A 326 4.65 13.96 7.34
N ALA A 327 4.32 14.89 8.23
CA ALA A 327 5.27 15.54 9.15
C ALA A 327 5.91 14.56 10.15
N ASP A 328 5.24 13.43 10.42
CA ASP A 328 5.78 12.35 11.26
C ASP A 328 6.84 11.50 10.53
N LEU A 329 6.94 11.57 9.19
CA LEU A 329 7.91 10.78 8.44
C LEU A 329 9.35 11.22 8.74
N SER A 330 10.26 10.25 8.84
CA SER A 330 11.69 10.54 8.95
C SER A 330 12.22 11.02 7.61
N ASP A 331 12.43 12.34 7.47
CA ASP A 331 12.96 12.96 6.26
C ASP A 331 14.29 13.70 6.51
N SER A 332 15.27 12.98 7.08
CA SER A 332 16.61 13.54 7.37
C SER A 332 17.34 14.07 6.13
N ARG A 333 16.96 13.63 4.94
CA ARG A 333 17.54 14.03 3.65
C ARG A 333 16.72 15.12 2.92
N ARG A 334 15.61 15.59 3.50
CA ARG A 334 14.72 16.61 2.91
C ARG A 334 14.22 16.25 1.51
N LEU A 335 13.93 14.98 1.29
CA LEU A 335 13.48 14.42 0.01
C LEU A 335 11.96 14.54 -0.19
N LEU A 336 11.20 14.77 0.88
CA LEU A 336 9.75 14.77 0.85
C LEU A 336 9.17 15.96 0.05
N PRO A 337 9.61 17.23 0.25
CA PRO A 337 9.01 18.37 -0.44
C PRO A 337 9.04 18.28 -1.97
N GLU A 338 10.10 17.69 -2.55
CA GLU A 338 10.26 17.50 -3.99
C GLU A 338 9.29 16.47 -4.59
N ARG A 339 8.67 15.63 -3.74
CA ARG A 339 7.74 14.56 -4.14
C ARG A 339 6.27 14.90 -3.90
N LEU A 340 6.00 16.00 -3.21
CA LEU A 340 4.66 16.48 -2.95
C LEU A 340 4.22 17.44 -4.06
N ASN A 341 2.95 17.38 -4.45
CA ASN A 341 2.35 18.43 -5.28
C ASN A 341 2.34 19.78 -4.53
N HIS A 342 2.20 20.88 -5.26
CA HIS A 342 2.28 22.23 -4.68
C HIS A 342 1.32 22.50 -3.51
N ARG A 343 0.11 21.91 -3.47
CA ARG A 343 -0.85 22.08 -2.35
C ARG A 343 -0.30 21.43 -1.08
N LEU A 344 0.10 20.16 -1.16
CA LEU A 344 0.71 19.43 -0.04
C LEU A 344 2.06 20.03 0.37
N ARG A 345 2.90 20.41 -0.60
CA ARG A 345 4.21 21.02 -0.35
C ARG A 345 4.07 22.33 0.43
N ARG A 346 3.06 23.15 0.11
CA ARG A 346 2.76 24.38 0.84
C ARG A 346 2.35 24.07 2.29
N ALA A 347 1.39 23.18 2.50
CA ALA A 347 0.91 22.82 3.83
C ALA A 347 2.04 22.21 4.69
N TYR A 348 2.84 21.31 4.11
CA TYR A 348 4.02 20.75 4.77
C TYR A 348 5.04 21.84 5.14
N GLY A 349 5.32 22.78 4.23
CA GLY A 349 6.23 23.90 4.50
C GLY A 349 5.73 24.86 5.58
N GLU A 350 4.42 24.95 5.82
CA GLU A 350 3.84 25.69 6.96
C GLU A 350 4.15 24.99 8.28
N LEU A 351 4.03 23.66 8.34
CA LEU A 351 4.41 22.85 9.49
C LEU A 351 5.92 22.90 9.75
N GLU A 352 6.74 22.83 8.70
CA GLU A 352 8.21 22.90 8.82
C GLU A 352 8.63 24.25 9.41
N ARG A 353 8.05 25.36 8.93
CA ARG A 353 8.28 26.71 9.47
C ARG A 353 7.85 26.86 10.93
N ALA A 354 6.83 26.11 11.34
CA ALA A 354 6.36 26.06 12.73
C ALA A 354 7.21 25.12 13.62
N GLY A 355 8.18 24.39 13.06
CA GLY A 355 8.99 23.42 13.80
C GLY A 355 8.24 22.13 14.16
N LEU A 356 7.17 21.81 13.41
CA LEU A 356 6.28 20.67 13.66
C LEU A 356 6.58 19.46 12.76
N THR A 357 7.74 19.42 12.11
CA THR A 357 8.17 18.32 11.22
C THR A 357 9.37 17.57 11.79
N GLY A 358 9.38 16.24 11.61
CA GLY A 358 10.48 15.35 11.95
C GLY A 358 10.18 14.42 13.13
N THR A 359 10.68 13.19 13.04
CA THR A 359 10.53 12.13 14.07
C THR A 359 11.00 12.54 15.48
N SER A 360 11.78 13.61 15.61
CA SER A 360 12.23 14.17 16.89
C SER A 360 11.14 14.87 17.71
N ALA A 361 9.94 15.09 17.18
CA ALA A 361 8.85 15.64 17.98
C ALA A 361 8.29 14.62 19.00
N ALA A 362 8.44 13.32 18.73
CA ALA A 362 7.94 12.24 19.60
C ALA A 362 9.01 11.19 20.00
N GLU A 363 10.07 10.98 19.21
CA GLU A 363 11.19 10.09 19.56
C GLU A 363 12.42 10.91 19.97
N ARG A 364 12.50 11.33 21.24
CA ARG A 364 13.79 11.58 21.87
C ARG A 364 14.36 10.23 22.33
N THR A 365 15.29 9.67 21.58
CA THR A 365 16.22 8.67 22.14
C THR A 365 17.24 9.44 22.99
N GLU A 366 16.91 9.73 24.25
CA GLU A 366 17.94 10.07 25.23
C GLU A 366 18.64 8.78 25.71
N PRO A 367 19.91 8.86 26.14
CA PRO A 367 20.67 7.69 26.60
C PRO A 367 19.93 6.95 27.72
N GLU A 368 20.03 5.61 27.74
CA GLU A 368 19.40 4.77 28.78
C GLU A 368 19.70 5.30 30.19
N GLY A 369 18.65 5.60 30.97
CA GLY A 369 18.74 5.92 32.40
C GLY A 369 18.15 7.26 32.86
N PHE A 370 17.63 8.12 31.97
CA PHE A 370 16.96 9.36 32.37
C PHE A 370 15.43 9.27 32.20
N ALA A 371 14.71 9.78 33.21
CA ALA A 371 13.25 9.75 33.24
C ALA A 371 12.66 10.67 32.16
N VAL A 372 11.72 10.13 31.36
CA VAL A 372 10.96 10.86 30.34
C VAL A 372 10.12 11.94 31.02
N GLN A 373 10.39 13.22 30.71
CA GLN A 373 9.49 14.32 31.05
C GLN A 373 8.27 14.25 30.12
N PRO A 374 7.03 14.15 30.62
CA PRO A 374 5.83 14.16 29.79
C PRO A 374 5.60 15.59 29.29
N GLY A 375 6.09 15.88 28.08
CA GLY A 375 6.00 17.23 27.53
C GLY A 375 6.44 17.34 26.08
N GLY A 376 6.15 16.33 25.25
CA GLY A 376 6.28 16.47 23.80
C GLY A 376 5.39 17.62 23.30
N VAL A 377 5.93 18.47 22.42
CA VAL A 377 5.14 19.51 21.76
C VAL A 377 3.98 18.82 21.05
N PRO A 378 2.72 19.25 21.24
CA PRO A 378 1.59 18.62 20.57
C PRO A 378 1.81 18.68 19.06
N VAL A 379 1.86 17.50 18.43
CA VAL A 379 1.58 17.38 17.00
C VAL A 379 0.22 18.05 16.78
N PRO A 380 0.04 18.92 15.76
CA PRO A 380 -1.23 19.59 15.51
C PRO A 380 -2.37 18.58 15.51
N PRO A 381 -3.58 18.94 15.96
CA PRO A 381 -4.63 17.97 16.26
C PRO A 381 -4.84 17.07 15.06
N VAL A 382 -4.48 15.80 15.26
CA VAL A 382 -4.81 14.72 14.34
C VAL A 382 -6.31 14.81 14.18
N VAL A 383 -6.76 15.06 12.94
CA VAL A 383 -8.18 15.23 12.68
C VAL A 383 -8.90 13.96 13.15
N THR A 384 -9.85 14.11 14.06
CA THR A 384 -10.69 13.02 14.54
C THR A 384 -11.65 12.58 13.44
N PRO A 385 -11.50 11.36 12.88
CA PRO A 385 -12.42 10.85 11.87
C PRO A 385 -13.80 10.57 12.47
N PRO A 386 -14.89 10.78 11.70
CA PRO A 386 -16.25 10.85 12.25
C PRO A 386 -16.80 9.50 12.73
N ASP A 387 -16.27 8.39 12.21
CA ASP A 387 -16.72 7.04 12.51
C ASP A 387 -15.57 6.03 12.45
N ARG A 388 -15.82 4.82 12.95
CA ARG A 388 -14.84 3.73 13.02
C ARG A 388 -14.29 3.32 11.66
N GLU A 389 -15.12 3.38 10.61
CA GLU A 389 -14.70 3.01 9.25
C GLU A 389 -13.69 4.04 8.71
N SER A 390 -13.99 5.32 8.87
CA SER A 390 -13.12 6.44 8.51
C SER A 390 -11.81 6.38 9.31
N LYS A 391 -11.87 6.05 10.61
CA LYS A 391 -10.66 5.83 11.43
C LYS A 391 -9.78 4.71 10.89
N ALA A 392 -10.36 3.55 10.58
CA ALA A 392 -9.63 2.41 10.03
C ALA A 392 -9.04 2.72 8.64
N ALA A 393 -9.77 3.47 7.81
CA ALA A 393 -9.32 3.90 6.48
C ALA A 393 -8.13 4.87 6.56
N VAL A 394 -8.22 5.92 7.39
CA VAL A 394 -7.11 6.88 7.59
C VAL A 394 -5.90 6.18 8.18
N LEU A 395 -6.10 5.32 9.19
CA LEU A 395 -5.01 4.59 9.83
C LEU A 395 -4.27 3.69 8.84
N GLY A 396 -5.01 2.95 8.03
CA GLY A 396 -4.48 2.08 6.99
C GLY A 396 -3.74 2.84 5.89
N ALA A 397 -4.32 3.92 5.38
CA ALA A 397 -3.69 4.77 4.36
C ALA A 397 -2.43 5.48 4.88
N ALA A 398 -2.46 5.98 6.12
CA ALA A 398 -1.29 6.59 6.76
C ALA A 398 -0.16 5.57 6.97
N TYR A 399 -0.49 4.33 7.35
CA TYR A 399 0.51 3.27 7.50
C TYR A 399 1.07 2.80 6.15
N ALA A 400 0.22 2.63 5.13
CA ALA A 400 0.66 2.32 3.78
C ALA A 400 1.63 3.40 3.23
N THR A 401 1.34 4.67 3.50
CA THR A 401 2.22 5.80 3.15
C THR A 401 3.56 5.72 3.87
N CYS A 402 3.57 5.37 5.16
CA CYS A 402 4.81 5.16 5.91
C CYS A 402 5.64 3.99 5.35
N LEU A 403 5.00 2.86 5.01
CA LEU A 403 5.67 1.72 4.38
C LEU A 403 6.23 2.09 3.00
N ALA A 404 5.49 2.86 2.20
CA ALA A 404 5.96 3.35 0.91
C ALA A 404 7.18 4.27 1.06
N TRP A 405 7.16 5.18 2.04
CA TRP A 405 8.30 6.03 2.37
C TRP A 405 9.53 5.23 2.81
N GLY A 406 9.33 4.23 3.68
CA GLY A 406 10.39 3.34 4.14
C GLY A 406 11.02 2.55 2.98
N ARG A 407 10.22 2.03 2.05
CA ARG A 407 10.72 1.36 0.83
C ARG A 407 11.51 2.31 -0.06
N LEU A 408 11.06 3.55 -0.21
CA LEU A 408 11.69 4.54 -1.07
C LEU A 408 13.03 5.05 -0.51
N THR A 409 13.12 5.24 0.81
CA THR A 409 14.26 5.93 1.43
C THR A 409 15.18 5.03 2.25
N GLY A 410 14.73 3.82 2.58
CA GLY A 410 15.36 2.93 3.55
C GLY A 410 15.12 3.36 5.01
N ALA A 411 14.25 4.36 5.26
CA ALA A 411 13.87 4.75 6.61
C ALA A 411 13.19 3.58 7.34
N LYS A 412 13.54 3.38 8.61
CA LYS A 412 12.90 2.36 9.45
C LYS A 412 11.51 2.84 9.85
N VAL A 413 10.54 1.94 9.73
CA VAL A 413 9.18 2.15 10.23
C VAL A 413 9.16 1.83 11.74
N PRO A 414 8.63 2.71 12.60
CA PRO A 414 8.59 2.47 14.04
C PRO A 414 7.78 1.22 14.41
N GLN A 415 8.22 0.50 15.44
CA GLN A 415 7.57 -0.72 15.90
C GLN A 415 6.18 -0.50 16.54
N HIS A 416 5.90 0.74 16.98
CA HIS A 416 4.64 1.13 17.61
C HIS A 416 3.75 1.99 16.70
N GLY A 417 4.11 2.16 15.43
CA GLY A 417 3.50 3.14 14.54
C GLY A 417 4.02 4.56 14.81
N LEU A 418 3.70 5.47 13.89
CA LEU A 418 4.04 6.89 14.03
C LEU A 418 3.04 7.60 14.96
N ALA A 419 3.34 8.84 15.38
CA ALA A 419 2.61 9.54 16.44
C ALA A 419 1.12 9.75 16.11
N GLY A 420 0.80 10.20 14.89
CA GLY A 420 -0.57 10.39 14.43
C GLY A 420 -1.37 9.08 14.36
N GLN A 421 -0.75 8.01 13.90
CA GLN A 421 -1.34 6.66 13.86
C GLN A 421 -1.59 6.13 15.28
N SER A 422 -0.64 6.34 16.19
CA SER A 422 -0.76 5.93 17.59
C SER A 422 -1.89 6.67 18.32
N ALA A 423 -2.08 7.96 18.02
CA ALA A 423 -3.18 8.76 18.56
C ALA A 423 -4.55 8.23 18.08
N LEU A 424 -4.70 7.95 16.77
CA LEU A 424 -5.92 7.36 16.22
C LEU A 424 -6.22 5.98 16.82
N VAL A 425 -5.19 5.16 17.04
CA VAL A 425 -5.35 3.87 17.71
C VAL A 425 -5.94 4.08 19.11
N ARG A 426 -5.41 5.00 19.93
CA ARG A 426 -5.98 5.32 21.26
C ARG A 426 -7.45 5.74 21.23
N GLU A 427 -7.91 6.40 20.19
CA GLU A 427 -9.34 6.75 20.07
C GLU A 427 -10.22 5.55 19.71
N LEU A 428 -9.78 4.71 18.76
CA LEU A 428 -10.49 3.47 18.38
C LEU A 428 -10.67 2.51 19.56
N ILE A 429 -9.72 2.56 20.48
CA ILE A 429 -9.66 1.79 21.71
C ILE A 429 -10.78 2.17 22.66
N HIS A 430 -10.92 3.46 22.95
CA HIS A 430 -11.93 3.95 23.89
C HIS A 430 -13.35 3.64 23.40
N GLU A 431 -13.56 3.62 22.07
CA GLU A 431 -14.86 3.27 21.47
C GLU A 431 -15.17 1.76 21.51
N ARG A 432 -14.19 0.88 21.72
CA ARG A 432 -14.42 -0.58 21.81
C ARG A 432 -15.01 -0.99 23.16
N ASP A 433 -14.68 -0.26 24.23
CA ASP A 433 -15.11 -0.58 25.59
C ASP A 433 -16.58 -0.19 25.88
N ASP A 434 -17.22 0.58 25.00
CA ASP A 434 -18.61 1.07 25.17
C ASP A 434 -19.72 0.09 24.72
N HIS A 435 -19.37 -1.11 24.25
CA HIS A 435 -20.34 -2.17 23.95
C HIS A 435 -20.25 -3.36 24.92
N HIS A 436 -20.35 -3.07 26.22
CA HIS A 436 -20.95 -4.01 27.19
C HIS A 436 -22.38 -3.57 27.51
N ILE A 437 -23.29 -3.73 26.55
CA ILE A 437 -24.72 -3.75 26.88
C ILE A 437 -24.98 -5.09 27.57
N GLY A 438 -25.10 -5.02 28.89
CA GLY A 438 -25.49 -6.13 29.73
C GLY A 438 -26.82 -6.72 29.26
N HIS A 439 -26.80 -7.99 28.88
CA HIS A 439 -27.99 -8.81 28.96
C HIS A 439 -28.13 -9.29 30.42
N THR A 440 -28.97 -8.59 31.17
CA THR A 440 -29.77 -9.20 32.26
C THR A 440 -31.08 -9.66 31.70
#